data_AF-A0A520I9J8-F1
#
_entry.id   AF-A0A520I9J8-F1
#
_cell.length_a   1.000
_cell.length_b   1.000
_cell.length_c   1.000
_cell.angle_alpha   90.00
_cell.angle_beta   90.00
_cell.angle_gamma   90.00
#
_symmetry.space_group_name_H-M   'P 1'
#
loop_
_entity.id
_entity.type
_entity.pdbx_description
1 polymer ?
#
loop_
_entity_poly.entity_id
_entity_poly.type
_entity_poly.pdbx_seq_one_letter_code
_entity_poly.pdbx_strand_id
1 'polypeptide(L)'
;MTRKYRIAFAFSISLIFHISSSWGQEAQKFHVFKLENKIGTEEVSSSSKADGNTTHIVIRTKDRGQELLLTSSLKATNSELKLVSIGHTSRFRQERLDTVIAANGGFPLGNNGSIKMREMLIAYWLLAGRPNAVKSGLDGTAISICEIIEPSTSSNHKGLRAFLINHGLDEIFWTDMDGNAVFMTTNDTEGDKRAVVADRYLPQFVTLNQQSTQYLLQAYKESSSTVGKPYAAIAILGGNIIDVARGGELQKNTMVLIINGKIDYVGAIDRSLIPPASHVIDASNKFLIPGLWDMHAHVFHPSYLQKALLSGVTTVRDMGNELDFLVQLKEMVGKR
;
A
#
# COMPACT_ATOMS: atom_id res chain seq x y z
N MET A 1 -34.31 23.93 6.80
CA MET A 1 -33.55 23.01 7.68
C MET A 1 -33.21 21.76 6.88
N THR A 2 -32.13 21.80 6.12
CA THR A 2 -32.02 21.07 4.84
C THR A 2 -30.70 20.29 4.76
N ARG A 3 -30.82 18.96 4.69
CA ARG A 3 -29.81 17.93 4.32
C ARG A 3 -28.48 17.86 5.11
N LYS A 4 -27.78 18.97 5.38
CA LYS A 4 -26.49 19.00 6.10
C LYS A 4 -26.61 18.53 7.56
N TYR A 5 -27.69 18.90 8.25
CA TYR A 5 -27.92 18.51 9.65
C TYR A 5 -28.33 17.04 9.83
N ARG A 6 -28.94 16.42 8.81
CA ARG A 6 -29.29 14.99 8.85
C ARG A 6 -28.05 14.10 8.79
N ILE A 7 -27.03 14.51 8.04
CA ILE A 7 -25.76 13.77 7.93
C ILE A 7 -24.99 13.85 9.26
N ALA A 8 -24.88 15.05 9.87
CA ALA A 8 -24.21 15.23 11.17
C ALA A 8 -24.89 14.45 12.31
N PHE A 9 -26.24 14.42 12.34
CA PHE A 9 -27.01 13.70 13.37
C PHE A 9 -26.99 12.18 13.18
N ALA A 10 -26.97 11.70 11.94
CA ALA A 10 -26.76 10.28 11.65
C ALA A 10 -25.32 9.83 11.99
N PHE A 11 -24.35 10.72 11.84
CA PHE A 11 -22.93 10.41 12.01
C PHE A 11 -22.55 10.07 13.47
N SER A 12 -23.01 10.88 14.44
CA SER A 12 -22.74 10.60 15.85
C SER A 12 -23.54 9.41 16.37
N ILE A 13 -24.81 9.29 15.98
CA ILE A 13 -25.67 8.17 16.37
C ILE A 13 -25.15 6.84 15.80
N SER A 14 -24.63 6.79 14.57
CA SER A 14 -24.23 5.53 13.94
C SER A 14 -22.84 5.03 14.36
N LEU A 15 -21.89 5.93 14.62
CA LEU A 15 -20.64 5.54 15.30
C LEU A 15 -20.98 5.02 16.71
N ILE A 16 -21.96 5.63 17.38
CA ILE A 16 -22.50 5.13 18.64
C ILE A 16 -23.15 3.75 18.46
N PHE A 17 -23.93 3.50 17.40
CA PHE A 17 -24.63 2.23 17.16
C PHE A 17 -23.72 1.06 16.72
N HIS A 18 -22.69 1.29 15.89
CA HIS A 18 -21.67 0.28 15.60
C HIS A 18 -20.76 -0.02 16.81
N ILE A 19 -20.70 0.90 17.78
CA ILE A 19 -20.02 0.68 19.07
C ILE A 19 -20.97 0.04 20.11
N SER A 20 -22.29 0.22 19.99
CA SER A 20 -23.26 -0.20 21.01
C SER A 20 -23.87 -1.60 20.82
N SER A 21 -23.60 -2.31 19.72
CA SER A 21 -24.19 -3.64 19.47
C SER A 21 -23.53 -4.80 20.25
N SER A 22 -22.67 -4.51 21.22
CA SER A 22 -22.04 -5.53 22.06
C SER A 22 -22.11 -5.14 23.54
N TRP A 23 -23.30 -5.25 24.12
CA TRP A 23 -23.41 -5.33 25.56
C TRP A 23 -22.83 -6.68 26.00
N GLY A 24 -21.62 -6.64 26.60
CA GLY A 24 -20.83 -7.81 27.01
C GLY A 24 -19.50 -8.01 26.27
N GLN A 25 -18.84 -6.95 25.80
CA GLN A 25 -17.76 -7.01 24.80
C GLN A 25 -16.46 -7.63 25.33
N GLU A 26 -16.25 -8.92 25.05
CA GLU A 26 -14.94 -9.56 25.05
C GLU A 26 -14.00 -8.74 24.15
N ALA A 27 -12.77 -8.48 24.60
CA ALA A 27 -11.82 -7.68 23.85
C ALA A 27 -11.57 -8.32 22.47
N GLN A 28 -11.76 -7.55 21.39
CA GLN A 28 -11.48 -8.07 20.04
C GLN A 28 -9.97 -8.21 19.91
N LYS A 29 -9.53 -9.41 19.58
CA LYS A 29 -8.11 -9.75 19.43
C LYS A 29 -7.76 -9.96 17.97
N PHE A 30 -6.64 -9.37 17.57
CA PHE A 30 -6.06 -9.49 16.25
C PHE A 30 -4.59 -9.90 16.38
N HIS A 31 -4.10 -10.67 15.42
CA HIS A 31 -2.71 -11.10 15.33
C HIS A 31 -1.99 -10.24 14.30
N VAL A 32 -0.83 -9.70 14.69
CA VAL A 32 -0.01 -8.82 13.85
C VAL A 32 1.17 -9.60 13.31
N PHE A 33 1.37 -9.50 12.00
CA PHE A 33 2.42 -10.14 11.24
C PHE A 33 3.26 -9.09 10.50
N LYS A 34 4.54 -9.39 10.33
CA LYS A 34 5.47 -8.64 9.48
C LYS A 34 6.23 -9.65 8.65
N LEU A 35 6.14 -9.54 7.32
CA LEU A 35 6.69 -10.53 6.38
C LEU A 35 6.28 -11.96 6.74
N GLU A 36 4.97 -12.21 6.88
CA GLU A 36 4.39 -13.50 7.33
C GLU A 36 4.81 -14.02 8.71
N ASN A 37 5.66 -13.30 9.45
CA ASN A 37 6.09 -13.69 10.78
C ASN A 37 5.21 -13.01 11.82
N LYS A 38 4.62 -13.78 12.74
CA LYS A 38 3.82 -13.23 13.83
C LYS A 38 4.72 -12.44 14.78
N ILE A 39 4.47 -11.14 14.91
CA ILE A 39 5.26 -10.24 15.77
C ILE A 39 4.48 -9.76 16.99
N GLY A 40 3.16 -9.95 17.04
CA GLY A 40 2.38 -9.40 18.14
C GLY A 40 0.86 -9.48 18.00
N THR A 41 0.17 -8.61 18.72
CA THR A 41 -1.28 -8.51 18.74
C THR A 41 -1.75 -7.05 18.72
N GLU A 42 -2.97 -6.86 18.23
CA GLU A 42 -3.76 -5.66 18.45
C GLU A 42 -5.01 -6.08 19.23
N GLU A 43 -5.28 -5.39 20.33
CA GLU A 43 -6.42 -5.65 21.20
C GLU A 43 -7.29 -4.40 21.26
N VAL A 44 -8.59 -4.60 21.08
CA VAL A 44 -9.57 -3.52 21.00
C VAL A 44 -10.63 -3.71 22.06
N SER A 45 -10.91 -2.64 22.79
CA SER A 45 -12.01 -2.56 23.75
C SER A 45 -12.79 -1.28 23.53
N SER A 46 -14.06 -1.26 23.91
CA SER A 46 -14.88 -0.05 23.84
C SER A 46 -15.44 0.29 25.21
N SER A 47 -15.56 1.58 25.49
CA SER A 47 -16.30 2.08 26.65
C SER A 47 -17.32 3.13 26.18
N SER A 48 -18.52 3.06 26.74
CA SER A 48 -19.59 4.04 26.48
C SER A 48 -19.84 4.83 27.76
N LYS A 49 -19.81 6.16 27.67
CA LYS A 49 -20.13 7.09 28.76
C LYS A 49 -21.19 8.09 28.29
N ALA A 50 -21.79 8.81 29.22
CA ALA A 50 -22.82 9.81 28.90
C ALA A 50 -22.35 10.91 27.93
N ASP A 51 -21.03 11.15 27.86
CA ASP A 51 -20.39 12.18 27.04
C ASP A 51 -19.79 11.64 25.73
N GLY A 52 -19.99 10.36 25.40
CA GLY A 52 -19.58 9.77 24.13
C GLY A 52 -19.04 8.34 24.25
N ASN A 53 -18.72 7.77 23.09
CA ASN A 53 -18.16 6.42 22.99
C ASN A 53 -16.66 6.50 22.69
N THR A 54 -15.89 5.67 23.39
CA THR A 54 -14.43 5.60 23.23
C THR A 54 -14.02 4.20 22.84
N THR A 55 -13.32 4.08 21.72
CA THR A 55 -12.63 2.86 21.32
C THR A 55 -11.18 2.96 21.75
N HIS A 56 -10.71 1.98 22.51
CA HIS A 56 -9.32 1.84 22.95
C HIS A 56 -8.65 0.73 22.17
N ILE A 57 -7.46 1.01 21.66
CA ILE A 57 -6.65 0.11 20.84
C ILE A 57 -5.28 -0.01 21.50
N VAL A 58 -4.83 -1.24 21.72
CA VAL A 58 -3.51 -1.53 22.27
C VAL A 58 -2.80 -2.47 21.30
N ILE A 59 -1.71 -1.98 20.71
CA ILE A 59 -0.87 -2.77 19.80
C ILE A 59 0.41 -3.11 20.54
N ARG A 60 0.69 -4.41 20.68
CA ARG A 60 1.90 -4.96 21.29
C ARG A 60 2.63 -5.78 20.25
N THR A 61 3.83 -5.37 19.87
CA THR A 61 4.67 -6.09 18.90
C THR A 61 6.07 -6.30 19.44
N LYS A 62 6.82 -7.20 18.81
CA LYS A 62 8.24 -7.42 19.05
C LYS A 62 9.03 -7.17 17.79
N ASP A 63 10.07 -6.36 17.90
CA ASP A 63 11.04 -6.14 16.83
C ASP A 63 12.44 -6.48 17.36
N ARG A 64 13.06 -7.51 16.76
CA ARG A 64 14.37 -8.07 17.18
C ARG A 64 14.46 -8.33 18.70
N GLY A 65 13.38 -8.82 19.29
CA GLY A 65 13.29 -9.13 20.73
C GLY A 65 12.93 -7.94 21.62
N GLN A 66 12.94 -6.70 21.11
CA GLN A 66 12.48 -5.53 21.85
C GLN A 66 10.96 -5.42 21.78
N GLU A 67 10.31 -5.29 22.94
CA GLU A 67 8.87 -5.05 23.02
C GLU A 67 8.55 -3.61 22.63
N LEU A 68 7.54 -3.47 21.78
CA LEU A 68 6.99 -2.21 21.33
C LEU A 68 5.53 -2.14 21.78
N LEU A 69 5.15 -0.98 22.32
CA LEU A 69 3.80 -0.69 22.75
C LEU A 69 3.33 0.58 22.06
N LEU A 70 2.17 0.49 21.42
CA LEU A 70 1.43 1.64 20.94
C LEU A 70 0.02 1.58 21.53
N THR A 71 -0.39 2.67 22.16
CA THR A 71 -1.75 2.85 22.66
C THR A 71 -2.44 3.87 21.79
N SER A 72 -3.70 3.62 21.43
CA SER A 72 -4.52 4.56 20.69
C SER A 72 -5.92 4.59 21.27
N SER A 73 -6.58 5.74 21.20
CA SER A 73 -7.99 5.87 21.52
C SER A 73 -8.66 6.87 20.61
N LEU A 74 -9.84 6.52 20.12
CA LEU A 74 -10.71 7.42 19.39
C LEU A 74 -12.00 7.59 20.20
N LYS A 75 -12.18 8.79 20.76
CA LYS A 75 -13.42 9.18 21.44
C LYS A 75 -14.26 9.99 20.47
N ALA A 76 -15.50 9.55 20.25
CA ALA A 76 -16.48 10.25 19.44
C ALA A 76 -17.59 10.84 20.31
N THR A 77 -17.85 12.12 20.10
CA THR A 77 -19.00 12.85 20.65
C THR A 77 -19.90 13.31 19.50
N ASN A 78 -21.00 14.02 19.81
CA ASN A 78 -21.87 14.57 18.78
C ASN A 78 -21.21 15.65 17.91
N SER A 79 -20.18 16.31 18.42
CA SER A 79 -19.54 17.46 17.77
C SER A 79 -18.07 17.23 17.41
N GLU A 80 -17.40 16.29 18.06
CA GLU A 80 -15.94 16.15 18.01
C GLU A 80 -15.50 14.69 17.98
N LEU A 81 -14.33 14.47 17.38
CA LEU A 81 -13.54 13.26 17.43
C LEU A 81 -12.21 13.60 18.10
N LYS A 82 -11.91 12.94 19.22
CA LYS A 82 -10.61 13.03 19.88
C LYS A 82 -9.81 11.78 19.59
N LEU A 83 -8.70 11.92 18.86
CA LEU A 83 -7.72 10.86 18.62
C LEU A 83 -6.50 11.10 19.52
N VAL A 84 -6.16 10.11 20.32
CA VAL A 84 -4.89 10.04 21.04
C VAL A 84 -4.17 8.79 20.58
N SER A 85 -2.93 8.88 20.12
CA SER A 85 -2.08 7.72 19.85
C SER A 85 -0.64 7.96 20.26
N ILE A 86 -0.15 7.16 21.20
CA ILE A 86 1.15 7.38 21.86
C ILE A 86 1.85 6.04 22.02
N GLY A 87 3.12 6.00 21.62
CA GLY A 87 3.97 4.83 21.78
C GLY A 87 4.93 4.64 20.61
N HIS A 88 5.34 3.40 20.36
CA HIS A 88 6.32 3.08 19.33
C HIS A 88 5.67 2.30 18.18
N THR A 89 5.84 2.78 16.96
CA THR A 89 5.47 2.04 15.74
C THR A 89 6.63 1.18 15.25
N SER A 90 7.87 1.54 15.62
CA SER A 90 9.07 0.71 15.45
C SER A 90 10.14 1.08 16.49
N ARG A 91 11.27 0.37 16.51
CA ARG A 91 12.41 0.71 17.40
C ARG A 91 13.00 2.11 17.15
N PHE A 92 12.78 2.68 15.96
CA PHE A 92 13.33 3.96 15.55
C PHE A 92 12.27 5.06 15.41
N ARG A 93 10.99 4.71 15.56
CA ARG A 93 9.85 5.60 15.32
C ARG A 93 8.91 5.60 16.52
N GLN A 94 8.79 6.76 17.15
CA GLN A 94 7.79 7.04 18.16
C GLN A 94 6.63 7.83 17.54
N GLU A 95 5.41 7.44 17.87
CA GLU A 95 4.19 8.18 17.54
C GLU A 95 3.71 8.95 18.78
N ARG A 96 3.31 10.21 18.57
CA ARG A 96 2.68 11.06 19.57
C ARG A 96 1.65 11.96 18.90
N LEU A 97 0.41 11.50 18.91
CA LEU A 97 -0.77 12.21 18.45
C LEU A 97 -1.70 12.43 19.64
N ASP A 98 -2.15 13.67 19.83
CA ASP A 98 -3.25 14.04 20.74
C ASP A 98 -3.95 15.21 20.08
N THR A 99 -5.06 14.92 19.41
CA THR A 99 -5.76 15.87 18.56
C THR A 99 -7.26 15.76 18.71
N VAL A 100 -7.94 16.90 18.57
CA VAL A 100 -9.39 17.03 18.56
C VAL A 100 -9.79 17.64 17.23
N ILE A 101 -10.74 16.99 16.55
CA ILE A 101 -11.22 17.39 15.24
C ILE A 101 -12.74 17.49 15.32
N ALA A 102 -13.33 18.45 14.62
CA ALA A 102 -14.78 18.50 14.50
C ALA A 102 -15.30 17.20 13.84
N ALA A 103 -16.46 16.68 14.27
CA ALA A 103 -16.99 15.41 13.74
C ALA A 103 -17.24 15.45 12.22
N ASN A 104 -17.45 16.64 11.65
CA ASN A 104 -17.57 16.87 10.21
C ASN A 104 -16.24 17.28 9.52
N GLY A 105 -15.13 17.30 10.25
CA GLY A 105 -13.82 17.75 9.79
C GLY A 105 -13.06 16.73 8.94
N GLY A 106 -13.49 15.47 8.95
CA GLY A 106 -12.84 14.35 8.26
C GLY A 106 -12.66 13.15 9.19
N PHE A 107 -12.09 12.06 8.67
CA PHE A 107 -11.75 10.88 9.48
C PHE A 107 -10.27 10.94 9.91
N PRO A 108 -9.95 10.79 11.21
CA PRO A 108 -8.58 10.90 11.70
C PRO A 108 -7.80 9.59 11.54
N LEU A 109 -7.49 9.21 10.30
CA LEU A 109 -6.67 8.02 10.04
C LEU A 109 -5.18 8.33 10.30
N GLY A 110 -4.62 7.72 11.34
CA GLY A 110 -3.18 7.78 11.62
C GLY A 110 -2.38 6.69 10.90
N ASN A 111 -1.05 6.84 10.89
CA ASN A 111 -0.11 5.90 10.27
C ASN A 111 0.20 4.67 11.16
N ASN A 112 -0.44 4.55 12.32
CA ASN A 112 -0.24 3.46 13.30
C ASN A 112 -0.57 2.04 12.79
N GLY A 113 -1.13 1.91 11.58
CA GLY A 113 -1.50 0.63 10.98
C GLY A 113 -2.51 -0.16 11.83
N SER A 114 -3.37 0.51 12.61
CA SER A 114 -4.43 -0.15 13.37
C SER A 114 -5.51 -0.69 12.43
N ILE A 115 -5.82 -1.97 12.56
CA ILE A 115 -6.91 -2.60 11.79
C ILE A 115 -8.27 -2.04 12.23
N LYS A 116 -8.44 -1.71 13.51
CA LYS A 116 -9.68 -1.12 14.01
C LYS A 116 -9.96 0.26 13.43
N MET A 117 -8.92 1.07 13.26
CA MET A 117 -9.07 2.38 12.61
C MET A 117 -9.56 2.25 11.16
N ARG A 118 -9.14 1.20 10.43
CA ARG A 118 -9.66 0.91 9.07
C ARG A 118 -11.10 0.42 9.10
N GLU A 119 -11.47 -0.41 10.07
CA GLU A 119 -12.87 -0.81 10.27
C GLU A 119 -13.79 0.40 10.45
N MET A 120 -13.41 1.31 11.35
CA MET A 120 -14.15 2.54 11.62
C MET A 120 -14.16 3.49 10.40
N LEU A 121 -13.10 3.52 9.61
CA LEU A 121 -13.03 4.27 8.36
C LEU A 121 -14.00 3.73 7.30
N ILE A 122 -14.10 2.41 7.14
CA ILE A 122 -15.07 1.80 6.21
C ILE A 122 -16.50 2.09 6.67
N ALA A 123 -16.78 1.98 7.97
CA ALA A 123 -18.08 2.35 8.52
C ALA A 123 -18.40 3.84 8.26
N TYR A 124 -17.43 4.73 8.48
CA TYR A 124 -17.52 6.16 8.16
C TYR A 124 -17.89 6.38 6.69
N TRP A 125 -17.17 5.71 5.79
CA TRP A 125 -17.33 5.85 4.34
C TRP A 125 -18.68 5.32 3.85
N LEU A 126 -19.14 4.17 4.36
CA LEU A 126 -20.44 3.60 4.04
C LEU A 126 -21.58 4.54 4.49
N LEU A 127 -21.50 5.07 5.71
CA LEU A 127 -22.50 6.01 6.26
C LEU A 127 -22.55 7.33 5.49
N ALA A 128 -21.41 7.77 4.96
CA ALA A 128 -21.33 8.95 4.09
C ALA A 128 -21.90 8.71 2.68
N GLY A 129 -22.38 7.51 2.38
CA GLY A 129 -22.94 7.17 1.07
C GLY A 129 -21.89 6.85 0.01
N ARG A 130 -20.76 6.26 0.43
CA ARG A 130 -19.68 5.80 -0.46
C ARG A 130 -19.07 6.90 -1.34
N PRO A 131 -18.59 8.02 -0.76
CA PRO A 131 -17.96 9.08 -1.55
C PRO A 131 -16.67 8.60 -2.23
N ASN A 132 -16.28 9.22 -3.35
CA ASN A 132 -15.02 8.87 -4.04
C ASN A 132 -13.77 9.02 -3.15
N ALA A 133 -13.81 9.95 -2.19
CA ALA A 133 -12.78 10.13 -1.20
C ALA A 133 -13.36 10.64 0.13
N VAL A 134 -12.75 10.22 1.23
CA VAL A 134 -12.92 10.77 2.57
C VAL A 134 -11.83 11.79 2.83
N LYS A 135 -12.15 12.90 3.49
CA LYS A 135 -11.14 13.86 3.93
C LYS A 135 -10.43 13.33 5.18
N SER A 136 -9.11 13.35 5.20
CA SER A 136 -8.30 13.13 6.41
C SER A 136 -8.54 14.27 7.40
N GLY A 137 -8.95 13.92 8.61
CA GLY A 137 -9.12 14.87 9.71
C GLY A 137 -7.82 15.40 10.29
N LEU A 138 -6.67 14.76 9.97
CA LEU A 138 -5.36 15.13 10.53
C LEU A 138 -4.65 16.21 9.70
N ASP A 139 -4.67 16.08 8.39
CA ASP A 139 -3.89 16.91 7.46
C ASP A 139 -4.70 17.41 6.26
N GLY A 140 -5.97 17.02 6.15
CA GLY A 140 -6.87 17.42 5.08
C GLY A 140 -6.65 16.70 3.74
N THR A 141 -5.70 15.77 3.66
CA THR A 141 -5.45 14.97 2.44
C THR A 141 -6.62 14.04 2.13
N ALA A 142 -6.72 13.57 0.88
CA ALA A 142 -7.77 12.66 0.47
C ALA A 142 -7.42 11.21 0.81
N ILE A 143 -8.39 10.48 1.36
CA ILE A 143 -8.37 9.03 1.58
C ILE A 143 -9.32 8.42 0.55
N SER A 144 -8.78 7.73 -0.45
CA SER A 144 -9.60 7.08 -1.48
C SER A 144 -9.98 5.67 -1.01
N ILE A 145 -11.23 5.27 -1.25
CA ILE A 145 -11.74 3.95 -0.85
C ILE A 145 -12.53 3.37 -2.01
N CYS A 146 -12.18 2.15 -2.42
CA CYS A 146 -12.91 1.40 -3.43
C CYS A 146 -13.22 0.00 -2.90
N GLU A 147 -14.48 -0.41 -2.94
CA GLU A 147 -14.86 -1.81 -2.71
C GLU A 147 -14.42 -2.64 -3.92
N ILE A 148 -13.69 -3.74 -3.68
CA ILE A 148 -13.21 -4.64 -4.71
C ILE A 148 -14.34 -5.64 -4.98
N ILE A 149 -14.93 -5.54 -6.17
CA ILE A 149 -16.03 -6.41 -6.60
C ILE A 149 -15.46 -7.43 -7.56
N GLU A 150 -15.42 -8.70 -7.15
CA GLU A 150 -15.03 -9.78 -8.04
C GLU A 150 -16.17 -10.21 -8.97
N PRO A 151 -15.86 -10.77 -10.16
CA PRO A 151 -16.83 -11.46 -10.98
C PRO A 151 -17.45 -12.63 -10.21
N SER A 152 -18.76 -12.87 -10.37
CA SER A 152 -19.56 -13.87 -9.61
C SER A 152 -19.09 -15.33 -9.67
N THR A 153 -18.03 -15.63 -10.42
CA THR A 153 -17.45 -16.97 -10.63
C THR A 153 -16.30 -17.32 -9.68
N SER A 154 -15.80 -16.38 -8.88
CA SER A 154 -14.75 -16.63 -7.90
C SER A 154 -15.35 -17.14 -6.57
N SER A 155 -15.07 -18.39 -6.25
CA SER A 155 -15.63 -19.08 -5.07
C SER A 155 -15.02 -18.68 -3.72
N ASN A 156 -14.08 -17.73 -3.70
CA ASN A 156 -13.10 -17.63 -2.63
C ASN A 156 -13.46 -16.68 -1.48
N HIS A 157 -14.58 -15.94 -1.56
CA HIS A 157 -14.91 -14.87 -0.60
C HIS A 157 -16.32 -14.94 -0.04
N LYS A 158 -16.97 -16.11 0.01
CA LYS A 158 -18.34 -16.23 0.53
C LYS A 158 -18.42 -15.61 1.93
N GLY A 159 -19.10 -14.48 2.04
CA GLY A 159 -19.34 -13.78 3.30
C GLY A 159 -18.30 -12.73 3.69
N LEU A 160 -17.36 -12.38 2.82
CA LEU A 160 -16.37 -11.32 3.05
C LEU A 160 -16.49 -10.21 1.99
N ARG A 161 -16.03 -9.00 2.36
CA ARG A 161 -15.85 -7.85 1.46
C ARG A 161 -14.40 -7.40 1.54
N ALA A 162 -13.85 -6.96 0.41
CA ALA A 162 -12.52 -6.38 0.31
C ALA A 162 -12.58 -4.94 -0.16
N PHE A 163 -11.66 -4.12 0.34
CA PHE A 163 -11.56 -2.71 0.05
C PHE A 163 -10.11 -2.36 -0.27
N LEU A 164 -9.91 -1.62 -1.34
CA LEU A 164 -8.68 -0.88 -1.60
C LEU A 164 -8.81 0.48 -0.92
N ILE A 165 -7.90 0.78 0.00
CA ILE A 165 -7.79 2.08 0.66
C ILE A 165 -6.47 2.71 0.22
N ASN A 166 -6.49 3.99 -0.14
CA ASN A 166 -5.29 4.76 -0.45
C ASN A 166 -5.24 6.03 0.40
N HIS A 167 -4.19 6.13 1.21
CA HIS A 167 -3.81 7.36 1.93
C HIS A 167 -2.30 7.58 1.84
N GLY A 168 -1.81 7.68 0.60
CA GLY A 168 -0.38 7.83 0.28
C GLY A 168 0.30 6.53 -0.16
N LEU A 169 -0.20 5.38 0.29
CA LEU A 169 0.12 4.05 -0.24
C LEU A 169 -1.15 3.19 -0.24
N ASP A 170 -1.26 2.28 -1.21
CA ASP A 170 -2.39 1.36 -1.31
C ASP A 170 -2.31 0.29 -0.22
N GLU A 171 -3.44 0.03 0.42
CA GLU A 171 -3.64 -1.04 1.39
C GLU A 171 -4.91 -1.83 1.05
N ILE A 172 -4.93 -3.12 1.40
CA ILE A 172 -6.10 -3.98 1.24
C ILE A 172 -6.67 -4.26 2.61
N PHE A 173 -7.97 -4.04 2.75
CA PHE A 173 -8.72 -4.23 3.99
C PHE A 173 -9.94 -5.11 3.76
N TRP A 174 -10.19 -6.04 4.68
CA TRP A 174 -11.27 -7.01 4.60
C TRP A 174 -12.22 -6.87 5.78
N THR A 175 -13.50 -6.97 5.48
CA THR A 175 -14.55 -7.11 6.49
C THR A 175 -15.37 -8.38 6.25
N ASP A 176 -16.07 -8.83 7.29
CA ASP A 176 -17.23 -9.71 7.09
C ASP A 176 -18.43 -8.89 6.57
N MET A 177 -19.55 -9.58 6.31
CA MET A 177 -20.79 -8.94 5.83
C MET A 177 -21.37 -7.94 6.82
N ASP A 178 -21.12 -8.13 8.12
CA ASP A 178 -21.57 -7.22 9.18
C ASP A 178 -20.68 -5.98 9.31
N GLY A 179 -19.52 -5.98 8.63
CA GLY A 179 -18.59 -4.85 8.60
C GLY A 179 -17.49 -4.93 9.66
N ASN A 180 -17.38 -6.04 10.39
CA ASN A 180 -16.29 -6.22 11.34
C ASN A 180 -14.99 -6.55 10.60
N ALA A 181 -13.86 -6.06 11.11
CA ALA A 181 -12.55 -6.32 10.54
C ALA A 181 -12.23 -7.83 10.53
N VAL A 182 -11.60 -8.25 9.44
CA VAL A 182 -11.17 -9.63 9.18
C VAL A 182 -9.68 -9.68 8.96
N PHE A 183 -9.19 -8.92 7.99
CA PHE A 183 -7.81 -8.94 7.56
C PHE A 183 -7.38 -7.59 6.97
N MET A 184 -6.10 -7.27 7.06
CA MET A 184 -5.53 -6.09 6.44
C MET A 184 -4.08 -6.34 6.05
N THR A 185 -3.66 -5.81 4.90
CA THR A 185 -2.25 -5.64 4.53
C THR A 185 -1.94 -4.19 4.27
N THR A 186 -0.86 -3.69 4.88
CA THR A 186 -0.35 -2.33 4.76
C THR A 186 1.17 -2.34 4.84
N ASN A 187 1.83 -1.18 4.76
CA ASN A 187 3.24 -1.03 5.09
C ASN A 187 3.37 -0.32 6.43
N ASP A 188 4.28 -0.81 7.28
CA ASP A 188 4.56 -0.13 8.54
C ASP A 188 5.44 1.11 8.34
N THR A 189 5.77 1.79 9.44
CA THR A 189 6.56 3.02 9.41
C THR A 189 8.01 2.83 8.99
N GLU A 190 8.51 1.59 8.94
CA GLU A 190 9.83 1.23 8.39
C GLU A 190 9.75 0.92 6.90
N GLY A 191 8.53 0.84 6.35
CA GLY A 191 8.25 0.52 4.96
C GLY A 191 8.04 -0.97 4.72
N ASP A 192 8.12 -1.82 5.76
CA ASP A 192 7.99 -3.27 5.64
C ASP A 192 6.52 -3.68 5.55
N LYS A 193 6.24 -4.75 4.81
CA LYS A 193 4.87 -5.29 4.72
C LYS A 193 4.41 -5.79 6.10
N ARG A 194 3.26 -5.29 6.53
CA ARG A 194 2.56 -5.65 7.75
C ARG A 194 1.19 -6.22 7.40
N ALA A 195 0.82 -7.32 8.05
CA ALA A 195 -0.51 -7.89 7.97
C ALA A 195 -1.15 -8.00 9.35
N VAL A 196 -2.47 -7.86 9.43
CA VAL A 196 -3.23 -8.00 10.67
C VAL A 196 -4.44 -8.86 10.39
N VAL A 197 -4.71 -9.88 11.21
CA VAL A 197 -5.85 -10.79 11.05
C VAL A 197 -6.62 -10.91 12.35
N ALA A 198 -7.95 -10.92 12.29
CA ALA A 198 -8.78 -11.19 13.45
C ALA A 198 -8.57 -12.64 13.94
N ASP A 199 -8.60 -12.86 15.26
CA ASP A 199 -8.33 -14.17 15.88
C ASP A 199 -9.18 -15.30 15.27
N ARG A 200 -10.48 -15.04 15.07
CA ARG A 200 -11.44 -15.98 14.45
C ARG A 200 -11.11 -16.37 13.00
N TYR A 201 -10.27 -15.59 12.32
CA TYR A 201 -9.85 -15.79 10.93
C TYR A 201 -8.38 -16.19 10.80
N LEU A 202 -7.67 -16.42 11.91
CA LEU A 202 -6.25 -16.80 11.89
C LEU A 202 -5.95 -18.02 10.99
N PRO A 203 -6.77 -19.10 10.93
CA PRO A 203 -6.53 -20.23 10.04
C PRO A 203 -6.53 -19.86 8.54
N GLN A 204 -7.11 -18.72 8.18
CA GLN A 204 -7.24 -18.24 6.80
C GLN A 204 -6.17 -17.20 6.42
N PHE A 205 -5.23 -16.92 7.34
CA PHE A 205 -4.21 -15.88 7.17
C PHE A 205 -3.47 -15.99 5.82
N VAL A 206 -2.97 -17.17 5.47
CA VAL A 206 -2.19 -17.38 4.23
C VAL A 206 -3.04 -17.06 3.00
N THR A 207 -4.24 -17.61 2.93
CA THR A 207 -5.17 -17.39 1.80
C THR A 207 -5.55 -15.92 1.66
N LEU A 208 -5.88 -15.24 2.77
CA LEU A 208 -6.22 -13.82 2.77
C LEU A 208 -5.03 -12.94 2.37
N ASN A 209 -3.81 -13.29 2.80
CA ASN A 209 -2.59 -12.56 2.43
C ASN A 209 -2.27 -12.69 0.93
N GLN A 210 -2.39 -13.91 0.38
CA GLN A 210 -2.18 -14.17 -1.04
C GLN A 210 -3.22 -13.44 -1.91
N GLN A 211 -4.50 -13.48 -1.53
CA GLN A 211 -5.57 -12.78 -2.25
C GLN A 211 -5.42 -11.27 -2.19
N SER A 212 -5.06 -10.73 -1.01
CA SER A 212 -4.77 -9.31 -0.87
C SER A 212 -3.63 -8.86 -1.77
N THR A 213 -2.60 -9.70 -1.92
CA THR A 213 -1.52 -9.45 -2.87
C THR A 213 -2.05 -9.38 -4.31
N GLN A 214 -2.86 -10.35 -4.73
CA GLN A 214 -3.45 -10.36 -6.08
C GLN A 214 -4.25 -9.08 -6.35
N TYR A 215 -5.08 -8.66 -5.41
CA TYR A 215 -5.88 -7.44 -5.52
C TYR A 215 -5.04 -6.18 -5.60
N LEU A 216 -4.02 -6.06 -4.75
CA LEU A 216 -3.10 -4.93 -4.76
C LEU A 216 -2.39 -4.82 -6.12
N LEU A 217 -1.85 -5.92 -6.63
CA LEU A 217 -1.15 -5.94 -7.91
C LEU A 217 -2.10 -5.64 -9.09
N GLN A 218 -3.31 -6.18 -9.06
CA GLN A 218 -4.33 -5.90 -10.08
C GLN A 218 -4.73 -4.43 -10.09
N ALA A 219 -5.04 -3.85 -8.92
CA ALA A 219 -5.39 -2.44 -8.79
C ALA A 219 -4.24 -1.52 -9.25
N TYR A 220 -3.00 -1.87 -8.90
CA TYR A 220 -1.82 -1.13 -9.37
C TYR A 220 -1.66 -1.19 -10.89
N LYS A 221 -1.89 -2.37 -11.50
CA LYS A 221 -1.83 -2.54 -12.95
C LYS A 221 -2.90 -1.75 -13.68
N GLU A 222 -4.13 -1.71 -13.15
CA GLU A 222 -5.25 -0.97 -13.73
C GLU A 222 -5.06 0.56 -13.65
N SER A 223 -4.47 1.05 -12.56
CA SER A 223 -4.16 2.48 -12.40
C SER A 223 -2.92 2.93 -13.19
N SER A 224 -1.98 2.03 -13.45
CA SER A 224 -0.77 2.28 -14.22
C SER A 224 -1.04 2.25 -15.74
N SER A 225 -1.69 3.29 -16.26
CA SER A 225 -2.12 3.41 -17.67
C SER A 225 -1.00 3.65 -18.71
N THR A 226 0.27 3.69 -18.31
CA THR A 226 1.39 3.92 -19.24
C THR A 226 2.19 2.65 -19.48
N VAL A 227 1.75 1.86 -20.45
CA VAL A 227 2.63 0.87 -21.09
C VAL A 227 3.50 1.61 -22.09
N GLY A 228 4.81 1.66 -21.85
CA GLY A 228 5.76 2.22 -22.82
C GLY A 228 5.60 1.53 -24.18
N LYS A 229 5.64 2.32 -25.26
CA LYS A 229 5.46 1.78 -26.62
C LYS A 229 6.54 0.72 -26.90
N PRO A 230 6.17 -0.54 -27.19
CA PRO A 230 7.15 -1.55 -27.58
C PRO A 230 7.72 -1.19 -28.95
N TYR A 231 9.04 -1.25 -29.08
CA TYR A 231 9.74 -1.09 -30.35
C TYR A 231 10.46 -2.40 -30.68
N ALA A 232 10.23 -2.92 -31.89
CA ALA A 232 10.93 -4.11 -32.39
C ALA A 232 12.43 -3.85 -32.55
N ALA A 233 12.81 -2.61 -32.90
CA ALA A 233 14.19 -2.18 -32.96
C ALA A 233 14.35 -0.74 -32.41
N ILE A 234 15.42 -0.52 -31.66
CA ILE A 234 15.84 0.78 -31.14
C ILE A 234 17.30 1.01 -31.55
N ALA A 235 17.58 2.15 -32.19
CA ALA A 235 18.94 2.57 -32.54
C ALA A 235 19.30 3.84 -31.75
N ILE A 236 20.31 3.74 -30.88
CA ILE A 236 20.84 4.86 -30.11
C ILE A 236 22.11 5.33 -30.81
N LEU A 237 22.15 6.58 -31.27
CA LEU A 237 23.22 7.09 -32.14
C LEU A 237 24.05 8.19 -31.47
N GLY A 238 25.37 8.17 -31.68
CA GLY A 238 26.28 9.26 -31.32
C GLY A 238 26.59 9.38 -29.83
N GLY A 239 26.21 8.38 -29.02
CA GLY A 239 26.45 8.38 -27.58
C GLY A 239 27.90 8.05 -27.22
N ASN A 240 28.34 8.51 -26.05
CA ASN A 240 29.64 8.14 -25.49
C ASN A 240 29.45 7.01 -24.47
N ILE A 241 29.83 5.79 -24.81
CA ILE A 241 29.68 4.63 -23.91
C ILE A 241 30.78 4.65 -22.86
N ILE A 242 30.39 4.54 -21.59
CA ILE A 242 31.30 4.22 -20.50
C ILE A 242 31.41 2.70 -20.42
N ASP A 243 32.52 2.15 -20.89
CA ASP A 243 32.75 0.71 -20.92
C ASP A 243 33.23 0.21 -19.56
N VAL A 244 32.28 -0.22 -18.74
CA VAL A 244 32.54 -0.75 -17.40
C VAL A 244 33.36 -2.04 -17.41
N ALA A 245 33.36 -2.82 -18.51
CA ALA A 245 34.17 -4.04 -18.62
C ALA A 245 35.65 -3.71 -18.89
N ARG A 246 35.92 -2.52 -19.43
CA ARG A 246 37.27 -2.00 -19.70
C ARG A 246 37.69 -0.91 -18.71
N GLY A 247 37.23 -0.99 -17.46
CA GLY A 247 37.65 -0.05 -16.42
C GLY A 247 37.12 1.38 -16.59
N GLY A 248 36.06 1.58 -17.36
CA GLY A 248 35.42 2.89 -17.56
C GLY A 248 35.95 3.69 -18.75
N GLU A 249 36.66 3.05 -19.68
CA GLU A 249 37.09 3.68 -20.93
C GLU A 249 35.90 4.29 -21.69
N LEU A 250 36.11 5.47 -22.27
CA LEU A 250 35.09 6.19 -23.01
C LEU A 250 35.16 5.87 -24.50
N GLN A 251 34.19 5.12 -25.01
CA GLN A 251 34.01 4.92 -26.44
C GLN A 251 33.11 6.04 -26.99
N LYS A 252 33.69 6.95 -27.78
CA LYS A 252 33.00 8.15 -28.26
C LYS A 252 32.25 7.90 -29.56
N ASN A 253 31.14 8.63 -29.73
CA ASN A 253 30.36 8.65 -30.97
C ASN A 253 29.94 7.25 -31.46
N THR A 254 29.45 6.43 -30.53
CA THR A 254 29.10 5.03 -30.74
C THR A 254 27.61 4.88 -31.04
N MET A 255 27.27 3.85 -31.81
CA MET A 255 25.91 3.36 -32.04
C MET A 255 25.65 2.11 -31.19
N VAL A 256 24.47 2.05 -30.57
CA VAL A 256 23.93 0.83 -29.96
C VAL A 256 22.64 0.46 -30.67
N LEU A 257 22.57 -0.74 -31.24
CA LEU A 257 21.37 -1.29 -31.85
C LEU A 257 20.78 -2.36 -30.94
N ILE A 258 19.49 -2.25 -30.65
CA ILE A 258 18.72 -3.20 -29.87
C ILE A 258 17.62 -3.75 -30.75
N ILE A 259 17.59 -5.08 -30.95
CA ILE A 259 16.55 -5.78 -31.72
C ILE A 259 15.84 -6.78 -30.79
N ASN A 260 14.51 -6.73 -30.77
CA ASN A 260 13.66 -7.60 -29.95
C ASN A 260 14.13 -7.68 -28.48
N GLY A 261 14.51 -6.53 -27.92
CA GLY A 261 14.95 -6.41 -26.53
C GLY A 261 16.38 -6.89 -26.24
N LYS A 262 17.17 -7.29 -27.24
CA LYS A 262 18.57 -7.70 -27.09
C LYS A 262 19.49 -6.72 -27.80
N ILE A 263 20.67 -6.49 -27.22
CA ILE A 263 21.73 -5.73 -27.90
C ILE A 263 22.24 -6.57 -29.06
N ASP A 264 22.10 -6.03 -30.27
CA ASP A 264 22.49 -6.68 -31.53
C ASP A 264 23.85 -6.15 -32.01
N TYR A 265 24.09 -4.84 -31.86
CA TYR A 265 25.33 -4.20 -32.29
C TYR A 265 25.76 -3.08 -31.34
N VAL A 266 27.07 -2.98 -31.12
CA VAL A 266 27.74 -1.86 -30.44
C VAL A 266 28.99 -1.51 -31.22
N GLY A 267 29.11 -0.28 -31.72
CA GLY A 267 30.28 0.13 -32.49
C GLY A 267 30.12 1.44 -33.23
N ALA A 268 30.95 1.66 -34.25
CA ALA A 268 30.86 2.85 -35.09
C ALA A 268 29.47 3.00 -35.71
N ILE A 269 29.05 4.22 -36.01
CA ILE A 269 27.73 4.47 -36.60
C ILE A 269 27.68 3.85 -38.01
N ASP A 270 26.91 2.78 -38.15
CA ASP A 270 26.56 2.17 -39.43
C ASP A 270 25.04 2.17 -39.61
N ARG A 271 24.56 3.13 -40.41
CA ARG A 271 23.12 3.30 -40.68
C ARG A 271 22.55 2.17 -41.54
N SER A 272 23.39 1.39 -42.24
CA SER A 272 22.92 0.28 -43.06
C SER A 272 22.41 -0.90 -42.22
N LEU A 273 22.84 -1.00 -40.95
CA LEU A 273 22.41 -2.02 -40.00
C LEU A 273 21.04 -1.71 -39.36
N ILE A 274 20.54 -0.47 -39.48
CA ILE A 274 19.32 -0.04 -38.79
C ILE A 274 18.08 -0.54 -39.57
N PRO A 275 17.25 -1.44 -39.00
CA PRO A 275 16.03 -1.89 -39.67
C PRO A 275 15.07 -0.74 -39.96
N PRO A 276 14.27 -0.81 -41.05
CA PRO A 276 13.19 0.13 -41.28
C PRO A 276 12.25 0.22 -40.08
N ALA A 277 11.71 1.42 -39.81
CA ALA A 277 10.80 1.70 -38.69
C ALA A 277 11.40 1.50 -37.28
N SER A 278 12.74 1.40 -37.15
CA SER A 278 13.42 1.47 -35.85
C SER A 278 13.15 2.78 -35.13
N HIS A 279 13.02 2.73 -33.81
CA HIS A 279 13.00 3.93 -33.00
C HIS A 279 14.42 4.48 -32.85
N VAL A 280 14.66 5.69 -33.37
CA VAL A 280 15.99 6.31 -33.32
C VAL A 280 16.05 7.29 -32.16
N ILE A 281 17.08 7.14 -31.32
CA ILE A 281 17.39 8.04 -30.21
C ILE A 281 18.72 8.73 -30.52
N ASP A 282 18.73 10.07 -30.56
CA ASP A 282 19.95 10.86 -30.67
C ASP A 282 20.59 11.04 -29.28
N ALA A 283 21.74 10.40 -29.09
CA ALA A 283 22.54 10.46 -27.87
C ALA A 283 23.80 11.31 -28.03
N SER A 284 23.89 12.15 -29.08
CA SER A 284 25.00 13.07 -29.29
C SER A 284 25.25 13.92 -28.04
N ASN A 285 26.51 14.05 -27.65
CA ASN A 285 26.95 14.75 -26.43
C ASN A 285 26.39 14.18 -25.10
N LYS A 286 25.83 12.96 -25.11
CA LYS A 286 25.37 12.26 -23.91
C LYS A 286 26.29 11.08 -23.58
N PHE A 287 26.16 10.56 -22.37
CA PHE A 287 26.79 9.31 -21.96
C PHE A 287 25.78 8.17 -22.04
N LEU A 288 26.27 6.99 -22.39
CA LEU A 288 25.53 5.74 -22.38
C LEU A 288 26.17 4.82 -21.33
N ILE A 289 25.33 4.30 -20.45
CA ILE A 289 25.69 3.30 -19.44
C ILE A 289 24.73 2.12 -19.52
N PRO A 290 25.12 0.94 -19.04
CA PRO A 290 24.17 -0.15 -18.80
C PRO A 290 23.06 0.29 -17.84
N GLY A 291 21.90 -0.36 -17.94
CA GLY A 291 20.85 -0.21 -16.93
C GLY A 291 21.37 -0.59 -15.55
N LEU A 292 21.08 0.22 -14.54
CA LEU A 292 21.65 0.07 -13.21
C LEU A 292 21.03 -1.12 -12.48
N TRP A 293 21.83 -1.76 -11.63
CA TRP A 293 21.40 -2.89 -10.80
C TRP A 293 21.44 -2.48 -9.34
N ASP A 294 20.30 -2.59 -8.66
CA ASP A 294 20.22 -2.48 -7.21
C ASP A 294 20.24 -3.88 -6.60
N MET A 295 21.36 -4.23 -5.96
CA MET A 295 21.56 -5.56 -5.39
C MET A 295 21.10 -5.69 -3.94
N HIS A 296 20.54 -4.62 -3.35
CA HIS A 296 20.06 -4.60 -1.97
C HIS A 296 18.73 -3.84 -1.86
N ALA A 297 17.68 -4.38 -2.50
CA ALA A 297 16.36 -3.79 -2.49
C ALA A 297 15.41 -4.49 -1.51
N HIS A 298 14.35 -3.78 -1.13
CA HIS A 298 13.17 -4.30 -0.44
C HIS A 298 11.91 -3.77 -1.12
N VAL A 299 11.23 -4.63 -1.87
CA VAL A 299 10.13 -4.25 -2.77
C VAL A 299 8.80 -4.68 -2.17
N PHE A 300 8.24 -3.90 -1.26
CA PHE A 300 6.96 -4.24 -0.60
C PHE A 300 5.72 -3.68 -1.32
N HIS A 301 5.93 -2.85 -2.35
CA HIS A 301 4.86 -2.28 -3.17
C HIS A 301 5.33 -2.12 -4.62
N PRO A 302 4.47 -2.38 -5.63
CA PRO A 302 4.85 -2.25 -7.05
C PRO A 302 5.42 -0.89 -7.45
N SER A 303 4.92 0.20 -6.84
CA SER A 303 5.40 1.55 -7.11
C SER A 303 6.90 1.73 -6.81
N TYR A 304 7.50 0.88 -5.99
CA TYR A 304 8.93 0.95 -5.69
C TYR A 304 9.77 0.58 -6.92
N LEU A 305 9.29 -0.37 -7.75
CA LEU A 305 9.93 -0.69 -9.03
C LEU A 305 9.81 0.47 -10.02
N GLN A 306 8.68 1.16 -10.05
CA GLN A 306 8.54 2.36 -10.89
C GLN A 306 9.53 3.46 -10.47
N LYS A 307 9.69 3.70 -9.16
CA LYS A 307 10.67 4.64 -8.63
C LYS A 307 12.10 4.24 -8.96
N ALA A 308 12.43 2.95 -8.86
CA ALA A 308 13.73 2.42 -9.27
C ALA A 308 13.99 2.66 -10.77
N LEU A 309 13.00 2.43 -11.63
CA LEU A 309 13.14 2.67 -13.06
C LEU A 309 13.35 4.16 -13.38
N LEU A 310 12.68 5.06 -12.66
CA LEU A 310 12.85 6.51 -12.81
C LEU A 310 14.27 7.00 -12.45
N SER A 311 14.99 6.28 -11.60
CA SER A 311 16.40 6.56 -11.27
C SER A 311 17.41 5.81 -12.17
N GLY A 312 16.93 5.06 -13.18
CA GLY A 312 17.77 4.30 -14.11
C GLY A 312 18.09 2.87 -13.66
N VAL A 313 17.52 2.40 -12.54
CA VAL A 313 17.63 1.01 -12.09
C VAL A 313 16.68 0.13 -12.89
N THR A 314 17.23 -0.81 -13.65
CA THR A 314 16.48 -1.75 -14.48
C THR A 314 16.40 -3.14 -13.88
N THR A 315 17.23 -3.44 -12.89
CA THR A 315 17.30 -4.75 -12.22
C THR A 315 17.36 -4.54 -10.72
N VAL A 316 16.54 -5.27 -9.97
CA VAL A 316 16.60 -5.31 -8.51
C VAL A 316 16.75 -6.74 -8.01
N ARG A 317 17.56 -6.91 -6.96
CA ARG A 317 17.57 -8.12 -6.13
C ARG A 317 16.94 -7.77 -4.79
N ASP A 318 15.76 -8.32 -4.55
CA ASP A 318 15.09 -8.21 -3.25
C ASP A 318 15.80 -9.11 -2.22
N MET A 319 16.12 -8.55 -1.06
CA MET A 319 16.90 -9.20 0.00
C MET A 319 16.05 -9.77 1.14
N GLY A 320 14.75 -9.48 1.18
CA GLY A 320 13.88 -9.91 2.27
C GLY A 320 12.44 -9.49 2.04
N ASN A 321 11.60 -10.47 1.71
CA ASN A 321 10.20 -10.29 1.41
C ASN A 321 9.42 -11.60 1.56
N GLU A 322 8.10 -11.51 1.38
CA GLU A 322 7.23 -12.68 1.24
C GLU A 322 7.40 -13.27 -0.17
N LEU A 323 7.64 -14.59 -0.25
CA LEU A 323 7.93 -15.25 -1.51
C LEU A 323 6.74 -15.15 -2.48
N ASP A 324 5.52 -15.35 -1.99
CA ASP A 324 4.30 -15.29 -2.80
C ASP A 324 4.08 -13.90 -3.41
N PHE A 325 4.38 -12.84 -2.64
CA PHE A 325 4.36 -11.47 -3.15
C PHE A 325 5.33 -11.28 -4.31
N LEU A 326 6.58 -11.71 -4.15
CA LEU A 326 7.60 -11.56 -5.19
C LEU A 326 7.31 -12.38 -6.44
N VAL A 327 6.75 -13.58 -6.29
CA VAL A 327 6.36 -14.42 -7.44
C VAL A 327 5.26 -13.72 -8.23
N GLN A 328 4.18 -13.29 -7.58
CA GLN A 328 3.07 -12.61 -8.25
C GLN A 328 3.49 -11.26 -8.85
N LEU A 329 4.37 -10.49 -8.18
CA LEU A 329 4.90 -9.24 -8.71
C LEU A 329 5.72 -9.48 -9.99
N LYS A 330 6.56 -10.53 -10.01
CA LYS A 330 7.33 -10.91 -11.20
C LYS A 330 6.42 -11.33 -12.36
N GLU A 331 5.34 -12.05 -12.07
CA GLU A 331 4.34 -12.42 -13.07
C GLU A 331 3.61 -11.19 -13.63
N MET A 332 3.24 -10.23 -12.77
CA MET A 332 2.58 -8.98 -13.17
C MET A 332 3.46 -8.14 -14.09
N VAL A 333 4.76 -8.00 -13.79
CA VAL A 333 5.73 -7.28 -14.63
C VAL A 333 5.98 -8.02 -15.96
N GLY A 334 5.76 -9.34 -15.98
CA GLY A 334 5.94 -10.21 -17.13
C GLY A 334 7.38 -10.70 -17.26
N LYS A 335 7.54 -11.99 -17.53
CA LYS A 335 8.76 -12.51 -18.17
C LYS A 335 8.67 -12.13 -19.64
N ARG A 336 9.57 -11.27 -20.12
CA ARG A 336 9.76 -11.10 -21.57
C ARG A 336 10.39 -12.34 -22.17
#